data_AF-A0A3A8MXS7-F1
#
_entry.id   AF-A0A3A8MXS7-F1
#
_cell.length_a   1.000
_cell.length_b   1.000
_cell.length_c   1.000
_cell.angle_alpha   90.00
_cell.angle_beta   90.00
_cell.angle_gamma   90.00
#
_symmetry.space_group_name_H-M   'P 1'
#
loop_
_entity.id
_entity.type
_entity.pdbx_description
1 polymer ?
#
loop_
_entity_poly.entity_id
_entity_poly.type
_entity_poly.pdbx_seq_one_letter_code
_entity_poly.pdbx_strand_id
1 'polypeptide(L)'
;TMPDAALVAVDDSGEPLAVEALPDAHPTVKAWRVALRPGTTARLTVAPPDWDARTPFRFAALADVQEALSKVGDIYTRLSEDPSLRFIFFAGDLTEYGTREQLEEFQQRLEAGSRIPLYATLGNHETFTDDARIYQQLVGRGSQHFTFQGVHFSLVDSGSSTVDPLVEEQLDGWLEEARDAVHVVAMHIPPLDPIGVRGGGFAVRG
;
A
#
# COMPACT_ATOMS: atom_id res chain seq x y z
N THR A 1 4.87 0.56 -7.87
CA THR A 1 4.88 2.03 -8.03
C THR A 1 3.89 2.43 -9.11
N MET A 2 3.58 3.72 -9.24
CA MET A 2 2.72 4.19 -10.35
C MET A 2 3.43 3.99 -11.71
N PRO A 3 2.70 3.74 -12.82
CA PRO A 3 3.31 3.49 -14.13
C PRO A 3 4.16 4.65 -14.67
N ASP A 4 3.86 5.88 -14.26
CA ASP A 4 4.56 7.12 -14.61
C ASP A 4 5.62 7.53 -13.58
N ALA A 5 5.91 6.68 -12.58
CA ALA A 5 6.95 6.95 -11.61
C ALA A 5 8.32 7.12 -12.27
N ALA A 6 9.02 8.18 -11.87
CA ALA A 6 10.38 8.47 -12.26
C ALA A 6 11.33 8.33 -11.06
N LEU A 7 12.59 8.02 -11.33
CA LEU A 7 13.65 8.03 -10.34
C LEU A 7 14.49 9.31 -10.48
N VAL A 8 14.54 10.09 -9.40
CA VAL A 8 15.52 11.17 -9.23
C VAL A 8 16.59 10.70 -8.27
N ALA A 9 17.84 10.74 -8.70
CA ALA A 9 18.99 10.36 -7.88
C ALA A 9 19.96 11.54 -7.78
N VAL A 10 20.31 11.95 -6.56
CA VAL A 10 21.26 13.02 -6.29
C VAL A 10 22.28 12.58 -5.25
N ASP A 11 23.48 13.16 -5.27
CA ASP A 11 24.46 12.99 -4.19
C ASP A 11 24.20 13.95 -3.01
N ASP A 12 25.12 13.96 -2.05
CA ASP A 12 25.07 14.78 -0.84
C ASP A 12 25.22 16.29 -1.12
N SER A 13 25.78 16.66 -2.26
CA SER A 13 25.82 18.04 -2.76
C SER A 13 24.57 18.46 -3.54
N GLY A 14 23.67 17.50 -3.81
CA GLY A 14 22.48 17.71 -4.64
C GLY A 14 22.75 17.58 -6.15
N GLU A 15 23.94 17.13 -6.54
CA GLU A 15 24.28 16.94 -7.95
C GLU A 15 23.60 15.67 -8.48
N PRO A 16 22.98 15.70 -9.68
CA PRO A 16 22.36 14.52 -10.27
C PRO A 16 23.34 13.37 -10.48
N LEU A 17 22.90 12.17 -10.10
CA LEU A 17 23.59 10.92 -10.40
C LEU A 17 23.09 10.34 -11.73
N ALA A 18 23.95 9.60 -12.43
CA ALA A 18 23.54 8.96 -13.67
C ALA A 18 22.54 7.83 -13.37
N VAL A 19 21.38 7.90 -14.01
CA VAL A 19 20.29 6.92 -13.91
C VAL A 19 19.98 6.36 -15.29
N GLU A 20 19.97 5.04 -15.40
CA GLU A 20 19.59 4.29 -16.60
C GLU A 20 18.33 3.48 -16.27
N ALA A 21 17.23 3.71 -16.99
CA ALA A 21 16.03 2.88 -16.88
C ALA A 21 16.30 1.50 -17.48
N LEU A 22 15.91 0.46 -16.75
CA LEU A 22 15.95 -0.92 -17.19
C LEU A 22 14.54 -1.34 -17.64
N PRO A 23 14.39 -2.44 -18.40
CA PRO A 23 13.07 -2.95 -18.76
C PRO A 23 12.22 -3.25 -17.52
N ASP A 24 10.99 -2.76 -17.53
CA ASP A 24 10.00 -3.04 -16.49
C ASP A 24 9.53 -4.50 -16.59
N ALA A 25 9.49 -5.21 -15.46
CA ALA A 25 8.94 -6.56 -15.41
C ALA A 25 7.41 -6.56 -15.49
N HIS A 26 6.78 -5.57 -14.84
CA HIS A 26 5.34 -5.34 -14.80
C HIS A 26 5.07 -3.82 -14.81
N PRO A 27 3.87 -3.35 -15.21
CA PRO A 27 3.57 -1.91 -15.24
C PRO A 27 3.79 -1.18 -13.90
N THR A 28 3.65 -1.91 -12.79
CA THR A 28 3.82 -1.41 -11.42
C THR A 28 5.20 -1.72 -10.83
N VAL A 29 6.09 -2.36 -11.58
CA VAL A 29 7.46 -2.73 -11.16
C VAL A 29 8.46 -2.03 -12.08
N LYS A 30 9.14 -1.04 -11.53
CA LYS A 30 10.14 -0.24 -12.23
C LYS A 30 11.54 -0.63 -11.82
N ALA A 31 12.46 -0.66 -12.78
CA ALA A 31 13.86 -0.99 -12.55
C ALA A 31 14.79 0.10 -13.10
N TRP A 32 15.80 0.45 -12.32
CA TRP A 32 16.84 1.41 -12.72
C TRP A 32 18.22 0.95 -12.28
N ARG A 33 19.23 1.30 -13.07
CA ARG A 33 20.64 1.25 -12.68
C ARG A 33 21.09 2.66 -12.32
N VAL A 34 21.68 2.82 -11.15
CA VAL A 34 22.20 4.12 -10.66
C VAL A 34 23.70 4.03 -10.49
N ALA A 35 24.45 4.97 -11.07
CA ALA A 35 25.88 5.08 -10.86
C ALA A 35 26.17 5.89 -9.58
N LEU A 36 26.58 5.20 -8.52
CA LEU A 36 26.93 5.83 -7.24
C LEU A 36 28.38 6.31 -7.23
N ARG A 37 28.64 7.44 -6.56
CA ARG A 37 29.98 7.98 -6.35
C ARG A 37 30.57 7.41 -5.05
N PRO A 38 31.77 6.81 -5.06
CA PRO A 38 32.39 6.26 -3.85
C PRO A 38 32.52 7.32 -2.74
N GLY A 39 32.20 6.93 -1.51
CA GLY A 39 32.34 7.81 -0.34
C GLY A 39 31.28 8.91 -0.20
N THR A 40 30.28 8.95 -1.08
CA THR A 40 29.16 9.90 -1.01
C THR A 40 27.89 9.22 -0.52
N THR A 41 26.96 10.03 0.01
CA THR A 41 25.59 9.58 0.26
C THR A 41 24.72 9.94 -0.92
N ALA A 42 23.92 8.99 -1.42
CA ALA A 42 22.95 9.24 -2.47
C ALA A 42 21.52 9.30 -1.90
N ARG A 43 20.73 10.25 -2.37
CA ARG A 43 19.27 10.29 -2.14
C ARG A 43 18.57 9.86 -3.41
N LEU A 44 17.78 8.79 -3.31
CA LEU A 44 16.96 8.24 -4.38
C LEU A 44 15.49 8.55 -4.07
N THR A 45 14.80 9.20 -5.00
CA THR A 45 13.38 9.53 -4.88
C THR A 45 12.63 8.91 -6.04
N VAL A 46 11.68 8.02 -5.74
CA VAL A 46 10.81 7.39 -6.74
C VAL A 46 9.41 7.90 -6.55
N ALA A 47 8.93 8.69 -7.51
CA ALA A 47 7.61 9.30 -7.47
C ALA A 47 7.11 9.61 -8.89
N PRO A 48 5.79 9.62 -9.14
CA PRO A 48 5.26 10.26 -10.33
C PRO A 48 5.55 11.77 -10.31
N PRO A 49 5.67 12.44 -11.48
CA PRO A 49 6.01 13.86 -11.56
C PRO A 49 5.05 14.80 -10.82
N ASP A 50 3.81 14.36 -10.58
CA ASP A 50 2.75 15.13 -9.95
C ASP A 50 2.48 14.72 -8.49
N TRP A 51 3.42 14.01 -7.86
CA TRP A 51 3.29 13.51 -6.48
C TRP A 51 2.93 14.61 -5.46
N ASP A 52 3.58 15.77 -5.58
CA ASP A 52 3.39 16.92 -4.71
C ASP A 52 2.34 17.92 -5.23
N ALA A 53 1.75 17.67 -6.40
CA ALA A 53 0.71 18.54 -6.95
C ALA A 53 -0.52 18.51 -6.03
N ARG A 54 -1.28 19.60 -5.93
CA ARG A 54 -2.53 19.62 -5.13
C ARG A 54 -3.74 19.68 -6.05
N THR A 55 -3.93 18.64 -6.85
CA THR A 55 -5.01 18.54 -7.83
C THR A 55 -6.00 17.43 -7.46
N PRO A 56 -7.22 17.42 -8.01
CA PRO A 56 -8.14 16.32 -7.79
C PRO A 56 -7.62 15.02 -8.42
N PHE A 57 -7.70 13.91 -7.70
CA PHE A 57 -7.33 12.58 -8.16
C PHE A 57 -8.35 11.53 -7.72
N ARG A 58 -8.22 10.30 -8.25
CA ARG A 58 -9.08 9.16 -7.91
C ARG A 58 -8.24 7.97 -7.49
N PHE A 59 -8.74 7.23 -6.52
CA PHE A 59 -8.20 5.94 -6.10
C PHE A 59 -9.36 4.97 -5.84
N ALA A 60 -9.08 3.67 -5.92
CA ALA A 60 -10.05 2.63 -5.58
C ALA A 60 -9.86 2.21 -4.12
N ALA A 61 -10.95 2.11 -3.36
CA ALA A 61 -10.94 1.56 -2.01
C ALA A 61 -11.58 0.17 -2.03
N LEU A 62 -10.87 -0.85 -1.53
CA LEU A 62 -11.30 -2.26 -1.54
C LEU A 62 -11.08 -2.90 -0.16
N ALA A 63 -11.83 -3.95 0.15
CA ALA A 63 -11.68 -4.81 1.32
C ALA A 63 -12.41 -6.14 1.06
N ASP A 64 -12.18 -7.16 1.91
CA ASP A 64 -13.02 -8.38 1.98
C ASP A 64 -13.18 -9.11 0.63
N VAL A 65 -12.07 -9.29 -0.09
CA VAL A 65 -12.12 -9.96 -1.39
C VAL A 65 -12.17 -11.47 -1.24
N GLN A 66 -11.43 -12.04 -0.30
CA GLN A 66 -11.41 -13.44 0.14
C GLN A 66 -11.96 -14.49 -0.87
N GLU A 67 -13.29 -14.71 -0.88
CA GLU A 67 -14.01 -15.73 -1.64
C GLU A 67 -14.07 -15.47 -3.15
N ALA A 68 -13.82 -14.23 -3.57
CA ALA A 68 -13.99 -13.81 -4.95
C ALA A 68 -12.72 -14.02 -5.79
N LEU A 69 -11.63 -14.64 -5.31
CA LEU A 69 -10.36 -14.77 -6.07
C LEU A 69 -10.56 -15.23 -7.54
N SER A 70 -11.52 -16.12 -7.80
CA SER A 70 -11.90 -16.54 -9.16
C SER A 70 -12.61 -15.46 -10.01
N LYS A 71 -13.33 -14.53 -9.39
CA LYS A 71 -14.05 -13.37 -9.96
C LYS A 71 -13.27 -12.05 -9.85
N VAL A 72 -12.18 -12.01 -9.09
CA VAL A 72 -11.41 -10.81 -8.75
C VAL A 72 -10.49 -10.34 -9.87
N GLY A 73 -10.05 -11.28 -10.73
CA GLY A 73 -9.37 -10.93 -11.98
C GLY A 73 -10.17 -9.88 -12.76
N ASP A 74 -11.49 -10.08 -12.88
CA ASP A 74 -12.39 -9.16 -13.59
C ASP A 74 -12.42 -7.78 -12.93
N ILE A 75 -12.37 -7.68 -11.60
CA ILE A 75 -12.37 -6.39 -10.89
C ILE A 75 -11.07 -5.64 -11.17
N TYR A 76 -9.90 -6.27 -11.08
CA TYR A 76 -8.64 -5.60 -11.37
C TYR A 76 -8.48 -5.22 -12.84
N THR A 77 -8.97 -6.06 -13.75
CA THR A 77 -9.06 -5.72 -15.17
C THR A 77 -9.96 -4.51 -15.37
N ARG A 78 -11.16 -4.50 -14.78
CA ARG A 78 -12.11 -3.38 -14.85
C ARG A 78 -11.53 -2.09 -14.28
N LEU A 79 -10.87 -2.14 -13.14
CA LEU A 79 -10.18 -0.98 -12.55
C LEU A 79 -9.07 -0.49 -13.49
N SER A 80 -8.33 -1.40 -14.11
CA SER A 80 -7.29 -1.07 -15.08
C SER A 80 -7.82 -0.46 -16.38
N GLU A 81 -9.12 -0.50 -16.66
CA GLU A 81 -9.72 0.23 -17.78
C GLU A 81 -9.90 1.73 -17.48
N ASP A 82 -9.89 2.16 -16.21
CA ASP A 82 -10.01 3.57 -15.83
C ASP A 82 -8.62 4.23 -15.67
N PRO A 83 -8.12 5.00 -16.65
CA PRO A 83 -6.80 5.63 -16.58
C PRO A 83 -6.68 6.70 -15.49
N SER A 84 -7.80 7.16 -14.91
CA SER A 84 -7.79 8.19 -13.85
C SER A 84 -7.45 7.64 -12.46
N LEU A 85 -7.55 6.32 -12.26
CA LEU A 85 -7.20 5.69 -10.98
C LEU A 85 -5.69 5.67 -10.77
N ARG A 86 -5.26 6.24 -9.65
CA ARG A 86 -3.85 6.38 -9.29
C ARG A 86 -3.30 5.18 -8.51
N PHE A 87 -4.12 4.60 -7.66
CA PHE A 87 -3.77 3.44 -6.83
C PHE A 87 -5.02 2.74 -6.31
N ILE A 88 -4.80 1.53 -5.78
CA ILE A 88 -5.76 0.76 -4.99
C ILE A 88 -5.33 0.86 -3.52
N PHE A 89 -6.28 1.20 -2.66
CA PHE A 89 -6.14 1.29 -1.21
C PHE A 89 -6.98 0.18 -0.56
N PHE A 90 -6.32 -0.83 -0.01
CA PHE A 90 -6.93 -2.11 0.32
C PHE A 90 -6.92 -2.38 1.84
N ALA A 91 -8.11 -2.45 2.46
CA ALA A 91 -8.30 -2.57 3.89
C ALA A 91 -8.43 -4.03 4.39
N GLY A 92 -7.49 -4.89 4.02
CA GLY A 92 -7.38 -6.26 4.55
C GLY A 92 -8.31 -7.29 3.92
N ASP A 93 -8.05 -8.56 4.24
CA ASP A 93 -8.74 -9.75 3.76
C ASP A 93 -8.60 -9.92 2.24
N LEU A 94 -7.33 -9.99 1.82
CA LEU A 94 -6.91 -10.30 0.45
C LEU A 94 -7.21 -11.76 0.10
N THR A 95 -7.14 -12.63 1.10
CA THR A 95 -7.20 -14.08 1.00
C THR A 95 -8.07 -14.66 2.10
N GLU A 96 -8.57 -15.88 1.90
CA GLU A 96 -9.42 -16.55 2.90
C GLU A 96 -8.65 -17.07 4.11
N TYR A 97 -7.38 -17.49 3.93
CA TYR A 97 -6.61 -18.14 4.99
C TYR A 97 -5.19 -17.60 5.15
N GLY A 98 -4.77 -16.60 4.38
CA GLY A 98 -3.42 -16.05 4.47
C GLY A 98 -2.30 -17.03 4.08
N THR A 99 -2.62 -18.15 3.42
CA THR A 99 -1.58 -19.13 3.06
C THR A 99 -0.67 -18.59 1.97
N ARG A 100 0.56 -19.12 1.91
CA ARG A 100 1.52 -18.78 0.86
C ARG A 100 0.91 -18.92 -0.53
N GLU A 101 0.25 -20.03 -0.78
CA GLU A 101 -0.32 -20.35 -2.08
C GLU A 101 -1.39 -19.33 -2.49
N GLN A 102 -2.24 -18.89 -1.54
CA GLN A 102 -3.26 -17.88 -1.80
C GLN A 102 -2.65 -16.49 -2.05
N LEU A 103 -1.62 -16.12 -1.30
CA LEU A 103 -0.92 -14.84 -1.48
C LEU A 103 -0.14 -14.80 -2.80
N GLU A 104 0.49 -15.92 -3.19
CA GLU A 104 1.15 -16.06 -4.50
C GLU A 104 0.14 -16.03 -5.65
N GLU A 105 -1.01 -16.69 -5.51
CA GLU A 105 -2.10 -16.60 -6.50
C GLU A 105 -2.62 -15.15 -6.61
N PHE A 106 -2.82 -14.47 -5.48
CA PHE A 106 -3.23 -13.08 -5.44
C PHE A 106 -2.24 -12.17 -6.19
N GLN A 107 -0.94 -12.32 -5.93
CA GLN A 107 0.10 -11.57 -6.64
C GLN A 107 0.05 -11.82 -8.15
N GLN A 108 -0.01 -13.08 -8.59
CA GLN A 108 -0.04 -13.43 -10.01
C GLN A 108 -1.23 -12.79 -10.72
N ARG A 109 -2.40 -12.78 -10.08
CA ARG A 109 -3.61 -12.14 -10.62
C ARG A 109 -3.46 -10.63 -10.70
N LEU A 110 -2.88 -10.01 -9.66
CA LEU A 110 -2.60 -8.58 -9.64
C LEU A 110 -1.61 -8.18 -10.75
N GLU A 111 -0.53 -8.94 -10.92
CA GLU A 111 0.50 -8.73 -11.94
C GLU A 111 -0.01 -8.93 -13.37
N ALA A 112 -0.91 -9.90 -13.56
CA ALA A 112 -1.52 -10.17 -14.87
C ALA A 112 -2.57 -9.12 -15.26
N GLY A 113 -3.30 -8.57 -14.29
CA GLY A 113 -4.51 -7.78 -14.53
C GLY A 113 -4.45 -6.30 -14.16
N SER A 114 -3.45 -5.86 -13.39
CA SER A 114 -3.40 -4.50 -12.84
C SER A 114 -2.21 -3.69 -13.29
N ARG A 115 -2.47 -2.55 -13.95
CA ARG A 115 -1.47 -1.48 -14.11
C ARG A 115 -1.44 -0.51 -12.92
N ILE A 116 -2.33 -0.70 -11.95
CA ILE A 116 -2.55 0.24 -10.85
C ILE A 116 -1.81 -0.30 -9.61
N PRO A 117 -0.94 0.51 -8.97
CA PRO A 117 -0.27 0.09 -7.74
C PRO A 117 -1.28 -0.17 -6.62
N LEU A 118 -1.01 -1.20 -5.82
CA LEU A 118 -1.84 -1.60 -4.69
C LEU A 118 -1.10 -1.36 -3.38
N TYR A 119 -1.78 -0.72 -2.45
CA TYR A 119 -1.34 -0.50 -1.08
C TYR A 119 -2.34 -1.23 -0.17
N ALA A 120 -1.88 -2.24 0.56
CA ALA A 120 -2.75 -3.09 1.37
C ALA A 120 -2.26 -3.26 2.81
N THR A 121 -3.21 -3.45 3.72
CA THR A 121 -2.99 -3.96 5.07
C THR A 121 -3.53 -5.39 5.20
N LEU A 122 -3.27 -6.04 6.34
CA LEU A 122 -3.80 -7.36 6.66
C LEU A 122 -5.21 -7.24 7.21
N GLY A 123 -6.05 -8.23 6.91
CA GLY A 123 -7.26 -8.49 7.68
C GLY A 123 -7.10 -9.69 8.60
N ASN A 124 -8.18 -10.09 9.27
CA ASN A 124 -8.10 -11.17 10.24
C ASN A 124 -7.87 -12.54 9.57
N HIS A 125 -8.28 -12.71 8.31
CA HIS A 125 -8.05 -13.96 7.58
C HIS A 125 -6.57 -14.18 7.25
N GLU A 126 -5.80 -13.11 7.09
CA GLU A 126 -4.35 -13.20 6.94
C GLU A 126 -3.62 -13.62 8.23
N THR A 127 -4.28 -13.55 9.40
CA THR A 127 -3.71 -13.96 10.69
C THR A 127 -3.92 -15.43 11.04
N PHE A 128 -4.60 -16.20 10.17
CA PHE A 128 -4.84 -17.63 10.41
C PHE A 128 -3.58 -18.49 10.26
N THR A 129 -2.53 -17.94 9.67
CA THR A 129 -1.20 -18.57 9.67
C THR A 129 -0.28 -17.88 10.68
N ASP A 130 0.58 -18.67 11.32
CA ASP A 130 1.57 -18.14 12.28
C ASP A 130 2.72 -17.37 11.58
N ASP A 131 2.75 -17.31 10.25
CA ASP A 131 3.87 -16.74 9.50
C ASP A 131 3.50 -15.44 8.76
N ALA A 132 3.31 -14.37 9.54
CA ALA A 132 3.15 -13.01 9.03
C ALA A 132 4.30 -12.56 8.11
N ARG A 133 5.47 -13.24 8.12
CA ARG A 133 6.59 -12.92 7.22
C ARG A 133 6.25 -13.26 5.77
N ILE A 134 5.37 -14.22 5.52
CA ILE A 134 4.96 -14.58 4.15
C ILE A 134 4.18 -13.42 3.53
N TYR A 135 3.22 -12.85 4.26
CA TYR A 135 2.52 -11.63 3.84
C TYR A 135 3.53 -10.49 3.60
N GLN A 136 4.48 -10.27 4.50
CA GLN A 136 5.47 -9.20 4.35
C GLN A 136 6.39 -9.38 3.14
N GLN A 137 6.74 -10.62 2.80
CA GLN A 137 7.56 -10.94 1.64
C GLN A 137 6.81 -10.73 0.32
N LEU A 138 5.53 -11.06 0.29
CA LEU A 138 4.74 -11.05 -0.93
C LEU A 138 4.01 -9.71 -1.10
N VAL A 139 3.23 -9.28 -0.11
CA VAL A 139 2.39 -8.08 -0.24
C VAL A 139 3.12 -6.83 0.25
N GLY A 140 3.82 -6.94 1.38
CA GLY A 140 4.56 -5.83 1.97
C GLY A 140 4.15 -5.56 3.42
N ARG A 141 4.40 -4.33 3.90
CA ARG A 141 4.17 -3.97 5.30
C ARG A 141 2.67 -3.94 5.61
N GLY A 142 2.28 -4.49 6.75
CA GLY A 142 0.90 -4.40 7.24
C GLY A 142 0.50 -2.98 7.65
N SER A 143 1.45 -2.24 8.24
CA SER A 143 1.27 -0.84 8.57
C SER A 143 2.22 0.04 7.76
N GLN A 144 1.66 1.05 7.10
CA GLN A 144 2.41 1.97 6.25
C GLN A 144 1.68 3.29 6.05
N HIS A 145 2.47 4.33 5.76
CA HIS A 145 1.99 5.67 5.50
C HIS A 145 2.65 6.23 4.25
N PHE A 146 1.89 6.99 3.47
CA PHE A 146 2.41 7.79 2.37
C PHE A 146 1.54 9.02 2.15
N THR A 147 2.12 10.05 1.53
CA THR A 147 1.39 11.23 1.09
C THR A 147 1.22 11.18 -0.42
N PHE A 148 0.05 11.52 -0.93
CA PHE A 148 -0.16 11.74 -2.36
C PHE A 148 -1.00 12.98 -2.58
N GLN A 149 -0.49 13.92 -3.35
CA GLN A 149 -1.15 15.18 -3.69
C GLN A 149 -1.68 15.97 -2.48
N GLY A 150 -0.90 15.95 -1.38
CA GLY A 150 -1.23 16.62 -0.13
C GLY A 150 -2.26 15.91 0.75
N VAL A 151 -2.68 14.69 0.39
CA VAL A 151 -3.52 13.81 1.20
C VAL A 151 -2.65 12.74 1.84
N HIS A 152 -2.87 12.49 3.13
CA HIS A 152 -2.13 11.53 3.93
C HIS A 152 -2.88 10.21 4.01
N PHE A 153 -2.25 9.12 3.58
CA PHE A 153 -2.84 7.78 3.54
C PHE A 153 -2.14 6.89 4.54
N SER A 154 -2.91 6.30 5.46
CA SER A 154 -2.41 5.39 6.48
C SER A 154 -3.15 4.06 6.42
N LEU A 155 -2.40 2.98 6.23
CA LEU A 155 -2.86 1.60 6.39
C LEU A 155 -2.33 1.09 7.71
N VAL A 156 -3.22 0.58 8.55
CA VAL A 156 -2.88 0.14 9.90
C VAL A 156 -3.31 -1.30 10.11
N ASP A 157 -2.33 -2.14 10.41
CA ASP A 157 -2.56 -3.55 10.76
C ASP A 157 -3.39 -3.63 12.04
N SER A 158 -4.59 -4.16 11.84
CA SER A 158 -5.65 -4.33 12.83
C SER A 158 -6.24 -5.73 12.76
N GLY A 159 -5.62 -6.65 11.99
CA GLY A 159 -6.16 -7.98 11.71
C GLY A 159 -6.32 -8.83 12.98
N SER A 160 -5.53 -8.55 14.02
CA SER A 160 -5.62 -9.21 15.32
C SER A 160 -6.67 -8.61 16.27
N SER A 161 -7.54 -7.71 15.78
CA SER A 161 -8.51 -6.94 16.58
C SER A 161 -7.88 -5.98 17.60
N THR A 162 -6.59 -5.69 17.45
CA THR A 162 -5.83 -4.68 18.20
C THR A 162 -4.78 -4.07 17.27
N VAL A 163 -4.17 -2.97 17.70
CA VAL A 163 -3.01 -2.37 17.04
C VAL A 163 -1.78 -2.61 17.92
N ASP A 164 -0.64 -2.91 17.30
CA ASP A 164 0.65 -3.00 18.01
C ASP A 164 1.03 -1.61 18.58
N PRO A 165 1.49 -1.48 19.84
CA PRO A 165 1.83 -0.17 20.42
C PRO A 165 2.84 0.65 19.61
N LEU A 166 3.79 0.00 18.92
CA LEU A 166 4.73 0.70 18.04
C LEU A 166 4.02 1.26 16.80
N VAL A 167 3.02 0.56 16.28
CA VAL A 167 2.19 1.03 15.17
C VAL A 167 1.27 2.15 15.62
N GLU A 168 0.75 2.10 16.84
CA GLU A 168 -0.03 3.18 17.45
C GLU A 168 0.82 4.47 17.57
N GLU A 169 2.05 4.36 18.11
CA GLU A 169 2.99 5.50 18.17
C GLU A 169 3.34 6.05 16.78
N GLN A 170 3.51 5.17 15.78
CA GLN A 170 3.74 5.58 14.39
C GLN A 170 2.53 6.34 13.83
N LEU A 171 1.31 5.84 14.07
CA LEU A 171 0.09 6.48 13.62
C LEU A 171 -0.08 7.86 14.25
N ASP A 172 0.16 8.00 15.55
CA ASP A 172 0.14 9.29 16.24
C ASP A 172 1.14 10.28 15.60
N GLY A 173 2.35 9.81 15.31
CA GLY A 173 3.36 10.60 14.60
C GLY A 173 2.89 11.08 13.22
N TRP A 174 2.30 10.20 12.41
CA TRP A 174 1.78 10.53 11.08
C TRP A 174 0.61 11.52 11.12
N LEU A 175 -0.28 11.37 12.10
CA LEU A 175 -1.41 12.26 12.31
C LEU A 175 -0.95 13.64 12.79
N GLU A 176 0.06 13.69 13.66
CA GLU A 176 0.61 14.95 14.17
C GLU A 176 1.37 15.72 13.09
N GLU A 177 2.21 15.05 12.31
CA GLU A 177 3.03 15.65 11.24
C GLU A 177 2.18 16.47 10.26
N ALA A 178 0.95 16.03 10.01
CA ALA A 178 0.04 16.65 9.07
C ALA A 178 -1.34 16.94 9.68
N ARG A 179 -1.37 17.44 10.92
CA ARG A 179 -2.60 17.67 11.70
C ARG A 179 -3.69 18.44 10.95
N ASP A 180 -3.31 19.39 10.10
CA ASP A 180 -4.23 20.24 9.33
C ASP A 180 -4.51 19.74 7.90
N ALA A 181 -4.01 18.56 7.54
CA ALA A 181 -4.21 17.95 6.22
C ALA A 181 -5.40 16.99 6.20
N VAL A 182 -5.79 16.56 5.00
CA VAL A 182 -6.76 15.47 4.85
C VAL A 182 -6.06 14.14 5.09
N HIS A 183 -6.63 13.34 5.98
CA HIS A 183 -6.18 11.98 6.27
C HIS A 183 -7.21 10.96 5.77
N VAL A 184 -6.72 9.91 5.14
CA VAL A 184 -7.48 8.72 4.79
C VAL A 184 -6.83 7.54 5.50
N VAL A 185 -7.51 7.02 6.51
CA VAL A 185 -7.03 5.91 7.33
C VAL A 185 -7.85 4.67 7.03
N ALA A 186 -7.18 3.56 6.75
CA ALA A 186 -7.79 2.25 6.62
C ALA A 186 -7.25 1.29 7.67
N MET A 187 -8.21 0.61 8.29
CA MET A 187 -8.04 -0.52 9.20
C MET A 187 -9.02 -1.58 8.73
N HIS A 188 -8.64 -2.85 8.81
CA HIS A 188 -9.56 -3.93 8.51
C HIS A 188 -10.62 -4.06 9.62
N ILE A 189 -10.16 -4.11 10.87
CA ILE A 189 -11.03 -4.05 12.05
C ILE A 189 -10.99 -2.61 12.56
N PRO A 190 -12.11 -1.86 12.51
CA PRO A 190 -12.11 -0.47 12.94
C PRO A 190 -12.01 -0.37 14.48
N PRO A 191 -11.47 0.73 15.02
CA PRO A 191 -11.39 0.94 16.46
C PRO A 191 -12.78 1.09 17.10
N LEU A 192 -13.74 1.56 16.31
CA LEU A 192 -15.14 1.67 16.67
C LEU A 192 -16.00 1.20 15.50
N ASP A 193 -16.89 0.24 15.75
CA ASP A 193 -18.01 -0.05 14.85
C ASP A 193 -19.25 0.73 15.35
N PRO A 194 -19.63 1.84 14.69
CA PRO A 194 -20.73 2.68 15.15
C PRO A 194 -22.11 2.00 15.07
N ILE A 195 -22.23 0.91 14.30
CA ILE A 195 -23.49 0.17 14.13
C ILE A 195 -23.50 -1.10 15.01
N GLY A 196 -22.34 -1.50 15.55
CA GLY A 196 -22.20 -2.61 16.50
C GLY A 196 -22.50 -3.99 15.93
N VAL A 197 -22.54 -4.11 14.60
CA VAL A 197 -22.86 -5.36 13.89
C VAL A 197 -21.65 -6.29 13.74
N ARG A 198 -20.42 -5.80 13.94
CA ARG A 198 -19.15 -6.53 13.83
C ARG A 198 -18.39 -6.57 15.15
N GLY A 199 -19.07 -6.86 16.26
CA GLY A 199 -18.42 -7.04 17.56
C GLY A 199 -17.92 -5.75 18.24
N GLY A 200 -18.33 -4.58 17.74
CA GLY A 200 -18.11 -3.28 18.39
C GLY A 200 -16.79 -2.56 18.04
N GLY A 201 -15.91 -3.17 17.25
CA GLY A 201 -14.57 -2.64 16.94
C GLY A 201 -13.47 -3.46 17.60
N PHE A 202 -12.37 -2.83 18.05
CA PHE A 202 -11.38 -3.46 18.94
C PHE A 202 -12.06 -3.87 20.26
N ALA A 203 -12.70 -5.04 20.26
CA ALA A 203 -13.40 -5.68 21.37
C ALA A 203 -13.84 -4.69 22.48
N VAL A 204 -14.97 -4.00 22.29
CA VAL A 204 -15.54 -3.14 23.34
C VAL A 204 -15.95 -4.03 24.52
N ARG A 205 -15.08 -4.11 25.54
CA ARG A 205 -15.41 -4.57 26.90
C ARG A 205 -15.47 -3.38 27.87
N GLY A 206 -16.00 -2.25 27.39
CA GLY A 206 -16.34 -1.09 28.21
C GLY A 206 -17.70 -1.24 28.86
#